data_AF-A0AAJ5ZE79-F1
#
_entry.id   AF-A0AAJ5ZE79-F1
#
_cell.length_a   1.000
_cell.length_b   1.000
_cell.length_c   1.000
_cell.angle_alpha   90.00
_cell.angle_beta   90.00
_cell.angle_gamma   90.00
#
_symmetry.space_group_name_H-M   'P 1'
#
loop_
_entity.id
_entity.type
_entity.pdbx_description
1 polymer ?
#
loop_
_entity_poly.entity_id
_entity_poly.type
_entity_poly.pdbx_seq_one_letter_code
_entity_poly.pdbx_strand_id
1 'polypeptide(L)'
;MPSSAQKRATFIGMPTLLLAGVALLLVVVAGCGSSEAAVEVDAGSTDEEGLRLTTRPEAMYSIEDLTAVGFKKNKQFDPEAVPGSIDIWYGFFSQRDIEVRFYESHADALKFGVEPAEVIIARTAGQRDPLIPVVNLYPAYAVVGNTVMLCERQLSTCEVLIAVLP
;
A
#
# COMPACT_ATOMS: atom_id res chain seq x y z
N MET A 1 -62.92 -48.42 -37.14
CA MET A 1 -62.11 -49.64 -37.23
C MET A 1 -61.66 -49.81 -38.68
N PRO A 2 -60.39 -50.10 -38.97
CA PRO A 2 -59.21 -49.96 -38.11
C PRO A 2 -58.92 -48.43 -37.95
N SER A 3 -57.79 -47.77 -38.21
CA SER A 3 -56.43 -48.17 -38.64
C SER A 3 -55.39 -47.08 -38.31
N SER A 4 -54.10 -47.40 -38.52
CA SER A 4 -52.94 -46.53 -38.23
C SER A 4 -52.36 -45.89 -39.49
N ALA A 5 -51.85 -44.65 -39.40
CA ALA A 5 -50.75 -44.17 -40.26
C ALA A 5 -50.03 -42.93 -39.68
N GLN A 6 -48.76 -43.10 -39.34
CA GLN A 6 -47.79 -42.04 -39.02
C GLN A 6 -47.40 -41.23 -40.27
N LYS A 7 -47.16 -39.92 -40.16
CA LYS A 7 -46.15 -39.21 -41.00
C LYS A 7 -45.71 -37.83 -40.50
N ARG A 8 -44.41 -37.77 -40.17
CA ARG A 8 -43.40 -36.72 -40.44
C ARG A 8 -43.74 -35.24 -40.20
N ALA A 9 -42.89 -34.60 -39.40
CA ALA A 9 -42.79 -33.14 -39.28
C ALA A 9 -42.18 -32.47 -40.54
N THR A 10 -42.40 -31.16 -40.67
CA THR A 10 -41.45 -30.18 -41.22
C THR A 10 -41.74 -28.83 -40.55
N PHE A 11 -40.72 -28.00 -40.35
CA PHE A 11 -40.87 -26.70 -39.69
C PHE A 11 -41.74 -25.73 -40.48
N ILE A 12 -42.59 -24.98 -39.77
CA ILE A 12 -43.16 -23.70 -40.19
C ILE A 12 -42.81 -22.71 -39.08
N GLY A 13 -42.36 -21.51 -39.44
CA GLY A 13 -41.96 -20.47 -38.48
C GLY A 13 -43.14 -19.59 -38.02
N MET A 14 -42.84 -18.30 -37.81
CA MET A 14 -43.81 -17.26 -37.39
C MET A 14 -44.22 -17.37 -35.89
N PRO A 15 -44.76 -16.30 -35.27
CA PRO A 15 -43.97 -15.10 -34.99
C PRO A 15 -44.01 -14.66 -33.51
N THR A 16 -43.44 -13.48 -33.27
CA THR A 16 -43.58 -12.61 -32.09
C THR A 16 -44.87 -12.81 -31.27
N LEU A 17 -44.71 -13.10 -29.98
CA LEU A 17 -45.78 -12.96 -28.98
C LEU A 17 -45.26 -12.09 -27.83
N LEU A 18 -46.01 -11.05 -27.46
CA LEU A 18 -45.64 -10.15 -26.37
C LEU A 18 -45.95 -10.82 -25.02
N LEU A 19 -45.01 -10.76 -24.09
CA LEU A 19 -45.33 -10.59 -22.66
C LEU A 19 -44.51 -9.43 -22.10
N ALA A 20 -45.15 -8.61 -21.27
CA ALA A 20 -44.54 -7.42 -20.70
C ALA A 20 -43.66 -7.76 -19.50
N GLY A 21 -42.40 -7.31 -19.53
CA GLY A 21 -41.51 -7.27 -18.37
C GLY A 21 -41.09 -5.83 -18.11
N VAL A 22 -41.67 -5.18 -17.10
CA VAL A 22 -41.24 -3.84 -16.66
C VAL A 22 -39.96 -4.01 -15.83
N ALA A 23 -38.81 -3.78 -16.45
CA ALA A 23 -37.51 -3.71 -15.78
C ALA A 23 -37.11 -2.24 -15.58
N LEU A 24 -36.91 -1.86 -14.32
CA LEU A 24 -36.68 -0.48 -13.90
C LEU A 24 -35.32 0.06 -14.39
N LEU A 25 -35.35 1.36 -14.71
CA LEU A 25 -34.25 2.28 -14.97
C LEU A 25 -32.92 1.92 -14.25
N LEU A 26 -31.83 1.75 -15.01
CA LEU A 26 -30.47 1.94 -14.50
C LEU A 26 -29.99 3.33 -14.94
N VAL A 27 -29.69 4.18 -13.95
CA VAL A 27 -29.27 5.57 -14.18
C VAL A 27 -27.81 5.61 -14.62
N VAL A 28 -27.54 6.23 -15.77
CA VAL A 28 -26.18 6.56 -16.21
C VAL A 28 -25.69 7.75 -15.38
N VAL A 29 -25.09 7.48 -14.22
CA VAL A 29 -24.45 8.52 -13.40
C VAL A 29 -23.13 8.91 -14.06
N ALA A 30 -23.19 9.82 -15.02
CA ALA A 30 -22.02 10.57 -15.49
C ALA A 30 -21.55 11.47 -14.33
N GLY A 31 -20.60 10.97 -13.53
CA GLY A 31 -20.08 11.65 -12.34
C GLY A 31 -19.26 12.88 -12.71
N CYS A 32 -19.93 14.02 -12.90
CA CYS A 32 -19.29 15.33 -13.02
C CYS A 32 -18.77 15.78 -11.65
N GLY A 33 -17.60 15.28 -11.26
CA GLY A 33 -16.83 15.81 -10.14
C GLY A 33 -16.09 17.08 -10.57
N SER A 34 -16.31 18.18 -9.84
CA SER A 34 -15.54 19.42 -10.04
C SER A 34 -14.05 19.20 -9.75
N SER A 35 -13.20 20.00 -10.42
CA SER A 35 -11.74 19.91 -10.31
C SER A 35 -11.24 20.12 -8.88
N GLU A 36 -10.80 19.04 -8.24
CA GLU A 36 -9.51 19.03 -7.55
C GLU A 36 -8.51 18.35 -8.51
N ALA A 37 -7.25 18.78 -8.53
CA ALA A 37 -6.24 18.05 -9.27
C ALA A 37 -6.00 16.72 -8.57
N ALA A 38 -6.38 15.60 -9.21
CA ALA A 38 -5.91 14.30 -8.80
C ALA A 38 -4.39 14.29 -8.97
N VAL A 39 -3.66 14.52 -7.88
CA VAL A 39 -2.27 14.14 -7.77
C VAL A 39 -2.26 12.64 -8.05
N GLU A 40 -1.60 12.23 -9.14
CA GLU A 40 -1.35 10.81 -9.39
C GLU A 40 -0.33 10.36 -8.34
N VAL A 41 -0.85 10.01 -7.17
CA VAL A 41 -0.12 9.27 -6.14
C VAL A 41 0.38 8.01 -6.82
N ASP A 42 1.69 7.96 -7.05
CA ASP A 42 2.43 6.78 -7.45
C ASP A 42 1.91 5.59 -6.64
N ALA A 43 1.20 4.68 -7.31
CA ALA A 43 0.49 3.59 -6.69
C ALA A 43 1.50 2.51 -6.29
N GLY A 44 2.19 2.79 -5.17
CA GLY A 44 3.36 2.06 -4.72
C GLY A 44 3.15 0.56 -4.65
N SER A 45 4.22 -0.17 -4.93
CA SER A 45 4.23 -1.62 -4.84
C SER A 45 4.25 -2.05 -3.36
N THR A 46 3.06 -2.25 -2.79
CA THR A 46 2.89 -3.01 -1.54
C THR A 46 2.96 -4.50 -1.83
N ASP A 47 3.56 -5.28 -0.93
CA ASP A 47 3.62 -6.75 -1.04
C ASP A 47 2.32 -7.44 -0.61
N GLU A 48 2.15 -8.71 -1.02
CA GLU A 48 0.99 -9.56 -0.69
C GLU A 48 0.77 -9.73 0.83
N GLU A 49 1.83 -9.51 1.63
CA GLU A 49 1.82 -9.63 3.09
C GLU A 49 1.40 -8.31 3.79
N GLY A 50 1.41 -7.17 3.09
CA GLY A 50 1.12 -5.85 3.67
C GLY A 50 2.20 -5.35 4.64
N LEU A 51 3.45 -5.78 4.46
CA LEU A 51 4.59 -5.49 5.32
C LEU A 51 5.64 -4.60 4.65
N ARG A 52 5.65 -4.54 3.32
CA ARG A 52 6.67 -3.86 2.51
C ARG A 52 6.00 -2.97 1.50
N LEU A 53 6.40 -1.70 1.42
CA LEU A 53 5.98 -0.74 0.40
C LEU A 53 7.22 -0.21 -0.33
N THR A 54 7.13 -0.02 -1.66
CA THR A 54 8.09 0.78 -2.43
C THR A 54 7.35 1.78 -3.30
N THR A 55 7.65 3.08 -3.16
CA THR A 55 6.94 4.17 -3.84
C THR A 55 7.81 5.42 -4.02
N ARG A 56 7.35 6.33 -4.89
CA ARG A 56 7.94 7.64 -5.20
C ARG A 56 9.43 7.56 -5.58
N PRO A 57 9.82 6.76 -6.60
CA PRO A 57 11.23 6.48 -6.90
C PRO A 57 12.07 7.74 -7.23
N GLU A 58 11.44 8.79 -7.74
CA GLU A 58 12.09 10.07 -8.07
C GLU A 58 12.16 11.06 -6.89
N ALA A 59 11.59 10.73 -5.72
CA ALA A 59 11.53 11.63 -4.58
C ALA A 59 12.83 11.65 -3.77
N MET A 60 13.16 12.84 -3.26
CA MET A 60 14.30 13.11 -2.38
C MET A 60 13.78 13.88 -1.16
N TYR A 61 13.96 13.31 0.03
CA TYR A 61 13.58 13.90 1.30
C TYR A 61 14.81 14.11 2.18
N SER A 62 14.81 15.19 2.96
CA SER A 62 15.63 15.33 4.16
C SER A 62 14.77 15.23 5.42
N ILE A 63 15.42 15.26 6.59
CA ILE A 63 14.70 15.28 7.86
C ILE A 63 13.89 16.58 8.08
N GLU A 64 14.23 17.65 7.37
CA GLU A 64 13.48 18.92 7.38
C GLU A 64 12.09 18.75 6.78
N ASP A 65 11.96 18.07 5.62
CA ASP A 65 10.68 17.81 4.96
C ASP A 65 9.73 17.03 5.87
N LEU A 66 10.26 15.98 6.51
CA LEU A 66 9.52 15.20 7.50
C LEU A 66 9.08 16.07 8.68
N THR A 67 9.95 16.95 9.20
CA THR A 67 9.56 17.84 10.31
C THR A 67 8.56 18.91 9.90
N ALA A 68 8.59 19.38 8.64
CA ALA A 68 7.65 20.36 8.11
C ALA A 68 6.21 19.80 8.06
N VAL A 69 6.06 18.50 7.77
CA VAL A 69 4.76 17.80 7.78
C VAL A 69 4.34 17.30 9.18
N GLY A 70 5.21 17.45 10.18
CA GLY A 70 4.90 17.23 11.60
C GLY A 70 5.61 16.06 12.29
N PHE A 71 6.59 15.41 11.65
CA PHE A 71 7.45 14.42 12.30
C PHE A 71 8.26 15.06 13.44
N LYS A 72 8.30 14.40 14.59
CA LYS A 72 9.01 14.88 15.78
C LYS A 72 10.29 14.08 15.99
N LYS A 73 11.43 14.68 15.64
CA LYS A 73 12.77 14.17 15.96
C LYS A 73 12.86 13.85 17.47
N ASN A 74 13.33 12.65 17.81
CA ASN A 74 13.60 12.24 19.19
C ASN A 74 15.09 11.92 19.38
N LYS A 75 15.62 11.00 18.57
CA LYS A 75 17.03 10.59 18.62
C LYS A 75 17.60 10.40 17.21
N GLN A 76 18.75 11.00 16.96
CA GLN A 76 19.60 10.64 15.83
C GLN A 76 20.39 9.37 16.17
N PHE A 77 20.52 8.46 15.22
CA PHE A 77 21.45 7.34 15.31
C PHE A 77 22.71 7.62 14.48
N ASP A 78 23.75 6.84 14.72
CA ASP A 78 24.98 6.91 13.95
C ASP A 78 24.74 6.34 12.54
N PRO A 79 24.92 7.11 11.45
CA PRO A 79 24.73 6.61 10.09
C PRO A 79 25.71 5.49 9.74
N GLU A 80 26.91 5.42 10.34
CA GLU A 80 27.87 4.33 10.11
C GLU A 80 27.35 2.96 10.60
N ALA A 81 26.30 2.95 11.44
CA ALA A 81 25.67 1.71 11.90
C ALA A 81 24.77 1.02 10.86
N VAL A 82 24.43 1.67 9.74
CA VAL A 82 23.65 1.08 8.64
C VAL A 82 24.36 1.37 7.30
N PRO A 83 24.75 0.35 6.51
CA PRO A 83 25.44 0.55 5.24
C PRO A 83 24.73 1.53 4.31
N GLY A 84 25.48 2.46 3.72
CA GLY A 84 24.97 3.43 2.73
C GLY A 84 24.06 4.53 3.29
N SER A 85 23.73 4.53 4.59
CA SER A 85 22.91 5.58 5.20
C SER A 85 23.72 6.87 5.37
N ILE A 86 23.11 8.02 5.07
CA ILE A 86 23.71 9.36 5.25
C ILE A 86 23.17 10.09 6.49
N ASP A 87 21.96 9.76 6.94
CA ASP A 87 21.38 10.19 8.21
C ASP A 87 20.36 9.14 8.71
N ILE A 88 20.11 9.08 10.03
CA ILE A 88 19.14 8.17 10.64
C ILE A 88 18.45 8.85 11.83
N TRP A 89 17.12 8.93 11.79
CA TRP A 89 16.30 9.51 12.86
C TRP A 89 15.22 8.56 13.39
N TYR A 90 15.27 8.29 14.68
CA TYR A 90 14.12 7.83 15.45
C TYR A 90 13.29 9.05 15.90
N GLY A 91 11.99 8.97 15.69
CA GLY A 91 11.03 10.00 16.07
C GLY A 91 9.60 9.53 16.02
N PHE A 92 8.67 10.48 16.10
CA PHE A 92 7.24 10.21 16.22
C PHE A 92 6.42 10.93 15.16
N PHE A 93 5.45 10.24 14.57
CA PHE A 93 4.39 10.83 13.76
C PHE A 93 3.02 10.24 14.14
N SER A 94 1.96 11.07 14.19
CA SER A 94 0.59 10.64 14.50
C SER A 94 0.45 9.70 15.73
N GLN A 95 1.21 9.96 16.81
CA GLN A 95 1.29 9.11 18.02
C GLN A 95 1.85 7.70 17.81
N ARG A 96 2.66 7.49 16.76
CA ARG A 96 3.38 6.26 16.44
C ARG A 96 4.87 6.52 16.28
N ASP A 97 5.66 5.48 16.55
CA ASP A 97 7.10 5.49 16.37
C ASP A 97 7.47 5.26 14.89
N ILE A 98 8.46 5.98 14.36
CA ILE A 98 9.07 5.70 13.05
C ILE A 98 10.58 5.94 13.16
N GLU A 99 11.37 4.97 12.68
CA GLU A 99 12.79 5.18 12.38
C GLU A 99 12.95 5.41 10.88
N VAL A 100 13.56 6.53 10.48
CA VAL A 100 13.77 6.91 9.08
C VAL A 100 15.26 6.96 8.79
N ARG A 101 15.68 6.18 7.78
CA ARG A 101 17.05 6.12 7.26
C ARG A 101 17.08 6.81 5.91
N PHE A 102 18.00 7.74 5.75
CA PHE A 102 18.19 8.53 4.53
C PHE A 102 19.40 8.00 3.76
N TYR A 103 19.29 7.95 2.43
CA TYR A 103 20.34 7.48 1.51
C TYR A 103 20.60 8.56 0.43
N GLU A 104 21.68 8.41 -0.34
CA GLU A 104 22.01 9.34 -1.43
C GLU A 104 20.99 9.30 -2.59
N SER A 105 20.28 8.18 -2.78
CA SER A 105 19.28 8.00 -3.82
C SER A 105 18.26 6.90 -3.47
N HIS A 106 17.16 6.83 -4.22
CA HIS A 106 16.23 5.69 -4.16
C HIS A 106 16.90 4.36 -4.54
N ALA A 107 17.83 4.38 -5.50
CA ALA A 107 18.58 3.19 -5.89
C ALA A 107 19.48 2.68 -4.74
N ASP A 108 20.06 3.59 -3.95
CA ASP A 108 20.88 3.24 -2.78
C ASP A 108 20.03 2.86 -1.56
N ALA A 109 18.83 3.45 -1.39
CA ALA A 109 17.84 3.00 -0.41
C ALA A 109 17.39 1.54 -0.68
N LEU A 110 17.14 1.18 -1.94
CA LEU A 110 16.85 -0.20 -2.35
C LEU A 110 18.05 -1.14 -2.15
N LYS A 111 19.24 -0.71 -2.58
CA LYS A 111 20.47 -1.51 -2.62
C LYS A 111 21.11 -1.77 -1.25
N PHE A 112 21.01 -0.82 -0.33
CA PHE A 112 21.66 -0.90 0.99
C PHE A 112 20.66 -0.91 2.16
N GLY A 113 19.48 -0.32 2.02
CA GLY A 113 18.51 -0.17 3.11
C GLY A 113 17.53 -1.34 3.28
N VAL A 114 17.25 -2.10 2.22
CA VAL A 114 16.28 -3.21 2.23
C VAL A 114 16.75 -4.39 3.09
N GLU A 115 17.96 -4.91 2.91
CA GLU A 115 18.45 -6.05 3.71
C GLU A 115 18.47 -5.74 5.23
N PRO A 116 18.98 -4.57 5.69
CA PRO A 116 18.87 -4.15 7.09
C PRO A 116 17.43 -3.93 7.60
N ALA A 117 16.44 -3.75 6.72
CA ALA A 117 15.03 -3.65 7.08
C ALA A 117 14.36 -5.04 7.18
N GLU A 118 14.65 -5.96 6.25
CA GLU A 118 14.24 -7.38 6.33
C GLU A 118 14.72 -8.02 7.63
N VAL A 119 15.98 -7.79 8.02
CA VAL A 119 16.59 -8.27 9.28
C VAL A 119 15.91 -7.70 10.55
N ILE A 120 15.08 -6.65 10.40
CA ILE A 120 14.28 -6.09 11.49
C ILE A 120 12.85 -6.65 11.43
N ILE A 121 12.17 -6.64 10.29
CA ILE A 121 10.78 -7.13 10.20
C ILE A 121 10.68 -8.65 10.41
N ALA A 122 11.69 -9.42 10.00
CA ALA A 122 11.75 -10.87 10.19
C ALA A 122 11.93 -11.32 11.66
N ARG A 123 12.08 -10.38 12.61
CA ARG A 123 12.15 -10.65 14.06
C ARG A 123 10.79 -11.13 14.57
N THR A 124 10.57 -12.43 14.42
CA THR A 124 9.29 -13.09 14.68
C THR A 124 9.02 -13.20 16.18
N ALA A 125 7.74 -13.17 16.56
CA ALA A 125 7.24 -13.32 17.93
C ALA A 125 7.45 -14.74 18.52
N GLY A 126 8.70 -15.18 18.65
CA GLY A 126 9.11 -16.48 19.18
C GLY A 126 10.13 -16.43 20.32
N GLN A 127 10.98 -15.39 20.37
CA GLN A 127 11.94 -15.15 21.45
C GLN A 127 11.25 -14.51 22.66
N ARG A 128 10.27 -15.21 23.22
CA ARG A 128 9.28 -14.69 24.16
C ARG A 128 9.83 -14.59 25.58
N ASP A 129 10.09 -13.38 26.04
CA ASP A 129 9.91 -13.05 27.45
C ASP A 129 8.39 -13.11 27.75
N PRO A 130 7.92 -13.90 28.74
CA PRO A 130 6.50 -13.95 29.11
C PRO A 130 5.92 -12.62 29.61
N LEU A 131 6.77 -11.64 29.95
CA LEU A 131 6.39 -10.37 30.56
C LEU A 131 6.32 -9.19 29.56
N ILE A 132 6.77 -9.36 28.31
CA ILE A 132 6.86 -8.27 27.32
C ILE A 132 5.83 -8.50 26.18
N PRO A 133 4.79 -7.65 26.05
CA PRO A 133 3.68 -7.87 25.11
C PRO A 133 3.93 -7.38 23.68
N VAL A 134 5.02 -6.66 23.40
CA VAL A 134 5.39 -6.19 22.05
C VAL A 134 6.68 -6.89 21.64
N VAL A 135 6.57 -7.84 20.71
CA VAL A 135 7.66 -8.78 20.39
C VAL A 135 8.47 -8.38 19.15
N ASN A 136 7.95 -7.43 18.36
CA ASN A 136 8.73 -6.63 17.41
C ASN A 136 8.13 -5.21 17.41
N LEU A 137 8.98 -4.18 17.44
CA LEU A 137 8.55 -2.78 17.36
C LEU A 137 8.16 -2.41 15.92
N TYR A 138 8.96 -2.87 14.95
CA TYR A 138 8.83 -2.57 13.53
C TYR A 138 8.64 -3.88 12.74
N PRO A 139 7.39 -4.36 12.58
CA PRO A 139 7.09 -5.54 11.76
C PRO A 139 6.89 -5.21 10.27
N ALA A 140 7.00 -3.95 9.86
CA ALA A 140 6.83 -3.49 8.48
C ALA A 140 7.79 -2.34 8.14
N TYR A 141 8.06 -2.12 6.85
CA TYR A 141 8.86 -0.99 6.36
C TYR A 141 8.37 -0.44 5.02
N ALA A 142 8.71 0.81 4.72
CA ALA A 142 8.44 1.45 3.43
C ALA A 142 9.72 2.08 2.85
N VAL A 143 9.99 1.84 1.55
CA VAL A 143 10.97 2.56 0.75
C VAL A 143 10.25 3.70 0.03
N VAL A 144 10.65 4.94 0.29
CA VAL A 144 9.93 6.15 -0.14
C VAL A 144 10.97 7.15 -0.66
N GLY A 145 11.13 7.23 -1.98
CA GLY A 145 12.26 7.96 -2.56
C GLY A 145 13.59 7.46 -2.01
N ASN A 146 14.48 8.38 -1.65
CA ASN A 146 15.77 8.09 -1.00
C ASN A 146 15.69 7.63 0.48
N THR A 147 14.52 7.28 1.01
CA THR A 147 14.35 6.89 2.42
C THR A 147 13.89 5.46 2.61
N VAL A 148 14.28 4.84 3.74
CA VAL A 148 13.67 3.63 4.28
C VAL A 148 13.11 3.93 5.66
N MET A 149 11.80 3.76 5.81
CA MET A 149 11.05 4.01 7.05
C MET A 149 10.68 2.68 7.70
N LEU A 150 10.98 2.50 8.99
CA LEU A 150 10.54 1.37 9.80
C LEU A 150 9.27 1.75 10.57
N CYS A 151 8.19 0.97 10.41
CA CYS A 151 6.83 1.38 10.78
C CYS A 151 6.37 0.71 12.08
N GLU A 152 6.03 1.47 13.13
CA GLU A 152 5.54 0.86 14.38
C GLU A 152 4.25 0.05 14.13
N ARG A 153 4.23 -1.19 14.63
CA ARG A 153 3.10 -2.15 14.61
C ARG A 153 2.63 -2.65 13.24
N GLN A 154 2.64 -1.83 12.20
CA GLN A 154 2.06 -2.12 10.88
C GLN A 154 2.48 -1.08 9.84
N LEU A 155 2.45 -1.46 8.56
CA LEU A 155 2.87 -0.61 7.43
C LEU A 155 2.13 0.74 7.38
N SER A 156 0.84 0.75 7.73
CA SER A 156 0.01 1.96 7.67
C SER A 156 0.41 3.08 8.64
N THR A 157 1.31 2.80 9.59
CA THR A 157 1.98 3.83 10.38
C THR A 157 2.85 4.73 9.49
N CYS A 158 3.57 4.16 8.52
CA CYS A 158 4.33 4.91 7.54
C CYS A 158 3.43 5.53 6.47
N GLU A 159 2.41 4.82 5.98
CA GLU A 159 1.47 5.35 4.96
C GLU A 159 0.84 6.69 5.39
N VAL A 160 0.52 6.85 6.67
CA VAL A 160 -0.03 8.09 7.24
C VAL A 160 0.98 9.25 7.21
N LEU A 161 2.29 9.00 7.28
CA LEU A 161 3.34 10.01 7.06
C LEU A 161 3.54 10.27 5.55
N ILE A 162 3.60 9.21 4.74
CA ILE A 162 3.79 9.30 3.28
C ILE A 162 2.67 10.12 2.64
N ALA A 163 1.42 9.93 3.07
CA ALA A 163 0.25 10.65 2.58
C ALA A 163 0.29 12.18 2.79
N VAL A 164 1.18 12.70 3.65
CA VAL A 164 1.38 14.14 3.86
C VAL A 164 2.74 14.67 3.41
N LEU A 165 3.69 13.79 3.05
CA LEU A 165 4.98 14.20 2.48
C LEU A 165 4.80 14.81 1.08
N PRO A 166 5.62 15.83 0.72
CA PRO A 166 5.57 16.46 -0.60
C PRO A 166 6.01 15.53 -1.75
#